data_AF-A0A661UVG7-F1
#
_entry.id   AF-A0A661UVG7-F1
#
_cell.length_a   1.000
_cell.length_b   1.000
_cell.length_c   1.000
_cell.angle_alpha   90.00
_cell.angle_beta   90.00
_cell.angle_gamma   90.00
#
_symmetry.space_group_name_H-M   'P 1'
#
loop_
_entity.id
_entity.type
_entity.pdbx_description
1 polymer ?
#
loop_
_entity_poly.entity_id
_entity_poly.type
_entity_poly.pdbx_seq_one_letter_code
_entity_poly.pdbx_strand_id
1 'polypeptide(L)'
;MKKLIFMLLMALSFVSCTQTETSIFQTKNAYLGQPLPGDIPVVFAPGIISVDSTIEHGYPAFSPDGNTVFWQSNLRHKEKETEIFLKTMRRVNGQWTIAETSLYGGMPAFSPDGDELYFISDDIEKEKGLYFVAKKGKNWSEPKSLNIIARFPELKYMYGPSVTSNGTLYFFGHAEGLESMNNFGIYRSEFINGAYEKPELLPSSINATEGVLNWMPFIAPDESYLLFSSNRLNNQQDLFISYRLSDGAWTEAYNLGETINTSRGERFPALSPDGKYLFFTRWVGRDNEDVMWVSAKVIDEIKEEVLNPAKMRK
;
A
#
# COMPACT_ATOMS: atom_id res chain seq x y z
N MET A 1 -15.50 -76.78 12.68
CA MET A 1 -14.76 -75.74 11.92
C MET A 1 -15.58 -74.46 11.88
N LYS A 2 -14.90 -73.31 12.00
CA LYS A 2 -15.38 -71.91 11.96
C LYS A 2 -15.96 -71.33 13.27
N LYS A 3 -15.08 -70.72 14.08
CA LYS A 3 -15.42 -69.69 15.06
C LYS A 3 -15.49 -68.35 14.33
N LEU A 4 -16.62 -67.64 14.46
CA LEU A 4 -16.83 -66.30 13.91
C LEU A 4 -16.30 -65.28 14.93
N ILE A 5 -15.26 -64.52 14.56
CA ILE A 5 -14.73 -63.40 15.37
C ILE A 5 -15.48 -62.15 14.94
N PHE A 6 -16.25 -61.55 15.85
CA PHE A 6 -16.89 -60.25 15.65
C PHE A 6 -15.87 -59.17 16.04
N MET A 7 -15.31 -58.47 15.05
CA MET A 7 -14.48 -57.28 15.28
C MET A 7 -15.41 -56.06 15.41
N LEU A 8 -15.46 -55.48 16.60
CA LEU A 8 -16.17 -54.23 16.87
C LEU A 8 -15.26 -53.07 16.42
N LEU A 9 -15.57 -52.44 15.30
CA LEU A 9 -14.91 -51.21 14.85
C LEU A 9 -15.44 -50.03 15.65
N MET A 10 -14.62 -49.50 16.57
CA MET A 10 -14.87 -48.25 17.27
C MET A 10 -14.55 -47.09 16.32
N ALA A 11 -15.57 -46.43 15.79
CA ALA A 11 -15.39 -45.21 15.02
C ALA A 11 -15.03 -44.06 15.97
N LEU A 12 -13.75 -43.65 15.98
CA LEU A 12 -13.34 -42.39 16.59
C LEU A 12 -13.81 -41.23 15.71
N SER A 13 -14.85 -40.53 16.15
CA SER A 13 -15.23 -39.24 15.60
C SER A 13 -14.21 -38.19 16.06
N PHE A 14 -13.30 -37.80 15.18
CA PHE A 14 -12.48 -36.60 15.37
C PHE A 14 -13.37 -35.37 15.21
N VAL A 15 -13.79 -34.78 16.32
CA VAL A 15 -14.32 -33.42 16.33
C VAL A 15 -13.14 -32.49 16.08
N SER A 16 -12.96 -32.08 14.82
CA SER A 16 -12.03 -31.01 14.49
C SER A 16 -12.62 -29.71 15.06
N CYS A 17 -12.13 -29.31 16.23
CA CYS A 17 -12.36 -27.97 16.75
C CYS A 17 -11.54 -27.01 15.90
N THR A 18 -12.15 -26.46 14.86
CA THR A 18 -11.58 -25.33 14.14
C THR A 18 -11.66 -24.12 15.07
N GLN A 19 -10.65 -23.94 15.92
CA GLN A 19 -10.35 -22.61 16.42
C GLN A 19 -10.03 -21.78 15.18
N THR A 20 -10.94 -20.89 14.80
CA THR A 20 -10.60 -19.82 13.86
C THR A 20 -9.49 -19.03 14.52
N GLU A 21 -8.24 -19.29 14.11
CA GLU A 21 -7.10 -18.47 14.50
C GLU A 21 -7.48 -17.04 14.18
N THR A 22 -7.69 -16.25 15.24
CA THR A 22 -8.01 -14.84 15.10
C THR A 22 -6.83 -14.21 14.38
N SER A 23 -7.04 -13.75 13.14
CA SER A 23 -6.00 -13.06 12.38
C SER A 23 -5.31 -12.04 13.27
N ILE A 24 -3.98 -12.05 13.25
CA ILE A 24 -3.20 -11.24 14.18
C ILE A 24 -3.49 -9.74 14.06
N PHE A 25 -3.90 -9.31 12.86
CA PHE A 25 -4.36 -7.96 12.53
C PHE A 25 -5.67 -7.55 13.20
N GLN A 26 -6.34 -8.45 13.92
CA GLN A 26 -7.45 -8.09 14.79
C GLN A 26 -7.00 -7.64 16.17
N THR A 27 -5.69 -7.62 16.43
CA THR A 27 -5.11 -7.23 17.72
C THR A 27 -4.27 -5.97 17.58
N LYS A 28 -4.27 -5.13 18.62
CA LYS A 28 -3.33 -4.00 18.72
C LYS A 28 -1.86 -4.41 18.61
N ASN A 29 -1.54 -5.65 18.95
CA ASN A 29 -0.17 -6.16 18.92
C ASN A 29 0.36 -6.32 17.48
N ALA A 30 -0.51 -6.44 16.48
CA ALA A 30 -0.10 -6.34 15.08
C ALA A 30 0.33 -4.92 14.68
N TYR A 31 -0.14 -3.90 15.41
CA TYR A 31 0.05 -2.50 15.07
C TYR A 31 0.73 -1.75 16.21
N LEU A 32 1.89 -2.24 16.62
CA LEU A 32 2.78 -1.56 17.58
C LEU A 32 2.16 -1.27 18.96
N GLY A 33 1.06 -1.94 19.32
CA GLY A 33 0.48 -1.95 20.66
C GLY A 33 -0.49 -0.83 21.00
N GLN A 34 -0.75 0.10 20.07
CA GLN A 34 -1.70 1.20 20.26
C GLN A 34 -3.17 0.73 20.10
N PRO A 35 -4.16 1.43 20.68
CA PRO A 35 -5.58 1.12 20.45
C PRO A 35 -5.94 1.19 18.95
N LEU A 36 -6.72 0.21 18.46
CA LEU A 36 -7.21 0.18 17.07
C LEU A 36 -8.07 1.43 16.78
N PRO A 37 -8.03 2.00 15.56
CA PRO A 37 -8.77 3.21 15.25
C PRO A 37 -10.25 2.90 15.04
N GLY A 38 -11.08 3.92 15.23
CA GLY A 38 -12.49 3.90 14.82
C GLY A 38 -12.67 4.50 13.42
N ASP A 39 -13.81 5.15 13.21
CA ASP A 39 -14.19 5.76 11.93
C ASP A 39 -13.65 7.20 11.77
N ILE A 40 -12.93 7.71 12.78
CA ILE A 40 -12.24 9.01 12.75
C ILE A 40 -10.73 8.75 12.68
N PRO A 41 -9.99 9.36 11.73
CA PRO A 41 -8.55 9.20 11.65
C PRO A 41 -7.82 9.69 12.90
N VAL A 42 -6.87 8.89 13.38
CA VAL A 42 -5.96 9.25 14.47
C VAL A 42 -4.50 9.03 14.04
N VAL A 43 -3.54 9.58 14.78
CA VAL A 43 -2.11 9.39 14.47
C VAL A 43 -1.71 7.92 14.71
N PHE A 44 -0.94 7.37 13.79
CA PHE A 44 -0.37 6.04 13.87
C PHE A 44 1.02 6.07 14.51
N ALA A 45 1.21 5.16 15.47
CA ALA A 45 2.43 4.86 16.21
C ALA A 45 3.23 6.11 16.63
N PRO A 46 2.61 7.04 17.39
CA PRO A 46 3.28 8.28 17.81
C PRO A 46 4.52 7.96 18.64
N GLY A 47 5.64 8.59 18.31
CA GLY A 47 6.93 8.35 18.98
C GLY A 47 7.70 7.13 18.45
N ILE A 48 7.14 6.38 17.49
CA ILE A 48 7.80 5.23 16.85
C ILE A 48 7.91 5.45 15.33
N ILE A 49 6.77 5.68 14.67
CA ILE A 49 6.70 5.98 13.24
C ILE A 49 6.48 7.47 13.04
N SER A 50 5.39 8.03 13.59
CA SER A 50 5.13 9.48 13.50
C SER A 50 5.95 10.20 14.57
N VAL A 51 7.02 10.89 14.17
CA VAL A 51 7.99 11.54 15.08
C VAL A 51 8.42 12.92 14.56
N ASP A 52 8.53 13.89 15.46
CA ASP A 52 8.87 15.28 15.09
C ASP A 52 10.30 15.47 14.51
N SER A 53 11.17 14.46 14.64
CA SER A 53 12.56 14.52 14.15
C SER A 53 12.68 14.28 12.65
N THR A 54 11.66 13.68 12.04
CA THR A 54 11.63 13.29 10.64
C THR A 54 10.28 13.64 10.03
N ILE A 55 10.13 13.36 8.74
CA ILE A 55 8.88 13.52 8.03
C ILE A 55 8.51 12.18 7.44
N GLU A 56 7.34 11.70 7.81
CA GLU A 56 6.82 10.44 7.31
C GLU A 56 6.23 10.66 5.91
N HIS A 57 7.03 10.34 4.90
CA HIS A 57 6.73 10.55 3.49
C HIS A 57 6.41 9.21 2.81
N GLY A 58 5.37 8.55 3.30
CA GLY A 58 4.93 7.22 2.87
C GLY A 58 4.04 6.56 3.93
N TYR A 59 3.52 5.38 3.62
CA TYR A 59 2.73 4.58 4.56
C TYR A 59 3.58 3.47 5.22
N PRO A 60 3.16 2.95 6.38
CA PRO A 60 3.76 1.76 6.98
C PRO A 60 3.31 0.50 6.22
N ALA A 61 4.22 -0.09 5.46
CA ALA A 61 4.00 -1.36 4.77
C ALA A 61 4.19 -2.52 5.74
N PHE A 62 3.09 -3.11 6.21
CA PHE A 62 3.11 -4.33 7.03
C PHE A 62 3.19 -5.57 6.14
N SER A 63 4.00 -6.55 6.53
CA SER A 63 4.01 -7.86 5.87
C SER A 63 2.69 -8.58 6.11
N PRO A 64 2.15 -9.37 5.16
CA PRO A 64 0.90 -10.12 5.34
C PRO A 64 0.88 -11.12 6.50
N ASP A 65 2.04 -11.52 7.02
CA ASP A 65 2.13 -12.35 8.24
C ASP A 65 2.11 -11.54 9.56
N GLY A 66 2.08 -10.20 9.47
CA GLY A 66 2.04 -9.28 10.59
C GLY A 66 3.31 -9.28 11.45
N ASN A 67 4.43 -9.77 10.91
CA ASN A 67 5.70 -9.89 11.65
C ASN A 67 6.77 -8.88 11.23
N THR A 68 6.56 -8.11 10.18
CA THR A 68 7.51 -7.10 9.70
C THR A 68 6.75 -5.84 9.30
N VAL A 69 7.34 -4.68 9.55
CA VAL A 69 6.86 -3.41 8.98
C VAL A 69 8.04 -2.65 8.40
N PHE A 70 7.82 -2.01 7.26
CA PHE A 70 8.73 -1.05 6.65
C PHE A 70 8.03 0.29 6.50
N TRP A 71 8.73 1.40 6.69
CA TRP A 71 8.21 2.73 6.37
C TRP A 71 9.32 3.66 5.93
N GLN A 72 8.98 4.60 5.06
CA GLN A 72 9.90 5.64 4.65
C GLN A 72 9.88 6.80 5.64
N SER A 73 11.05 7.30 5.97
CA SER A 73 11.24 8.46 6.83
C SER A 73 12.28 9.39 6.19
N ASN A 74 11.96 10.68 6.16
CA ASN A 74 12.78 11.70 5.52
C ASN A 74 13.33 12.67 6.58
N LEU A 75 14.63 12.93 6.55
CA LEU A 75 15.27 13.99 7.34
C LEU A 75 15.56 15.18 6.41
N ARG A 76 14.86 16.29 6.62
CA ARG A 76 15.07 17.52 5.84
C ARG A 76 16.18 18.37 6.44
N HIS A 77 17.05 18.87 5.57
CA HIS A 77 18.11 19.80 5.91
C HIS A 77 17.86 21.13 5.20
N LYS A 78 18.15 22.26 5.85
CA LYS A 78 17.94 23.60 5.25
C LYS A 78 18.85 23.86 4.04
N GLU A 79 20.04 23.28 4.03
CA GLU A 79 21.11 23.59 3.07
C GLU A 79 21.68 22.34 2.39
N LYS A 80 21.02 21.19 2.54
CA LYS A 80 21.44 19.92 1.94
C LYS A 80 20.25 19.16 1.40
N GLU A 81 20.52 18.19 0.55
CA GLU A 81 19.51 17.25 0.08
C GLU A 81 18.84 16.53 1.26
N THR A 82 17.57 16.16 1.05
CA THR A 82 16.81 15.40 2.05
C THR A 82 17.38 14.01 2.16
N GLU A 83 17.74 13.57 3.36
CA GLU A 83 18.13 12.20 3.60
C GLU A 83 16.86 11.34 3.66
N ILE A 84 16.75 10.36 2.76
CA ILE A 84 15.63 9.42 2.71
C ILE A 84 16.15 8.08 3.21
N PHE A 85 15.49 7.52 4.22
CA PHE A 85 15.82 6.20 4.72
C PHE A 85 14.57 5.36 4.92
N LEU A 86 14.70 4.06 4.64
CA LEU A 86 13.70 3.09 4.99
C LEU A 86 13.99 2.58 6.41
N LYS A 87 12.98 2.59 7.26
CA LYS A 87 13.02 1.97 8.59
C LYS A 87 12.33 0.64 8.58
N THR A 88 12.70 -0.23 9.50
CA THR A 88 12.03 -1.51 9.71
C THR A 88 11.97 -1.91 11.18
N MET A 89 10.94 -2.69 11.51
CA MET A 89 10.82 -3.40 12.77
C MET A 89 10.36 -4.82 12.48
N ARG A 90 10.77 -5.76 13.32
CA ARG A 90 10.36 -7.17 13.25
C ARG A 90 9.68 -7.58 14.54
N ARG A 91 8.74 -8.52 14.45
CA ARG A 91 8.11 -9.11 15.62
C ARG A 91 8.75 -10.45 15.95
N VAL A 92 9.38 -10.52 17.12
CA VAL A 92 10.03 -11.73 17.64
C VAL A 92 9.34 -12.11 18.95
N ASN A 93 8.84 -13.35 19.04
CA ASN A 93 8.10 -13.84 20.20
C ASN A 93 6.93 -12.93 20.62
N GLY A 94 6.23 -12.36 19.64
CA GLY A 94 5.07 -11.47 19.87
C GLY A 94 5.42 -10.03 20.25
N GLN A 95 6.71 -9.67 20.34
CA GLN A 95 7.16 -8.31 20.64
C GLN A 95 7.88 -7.68 19.46
N TRP A 96 7.62 -6.41 19.22
CA TRP A 96 8.32 -5.65 18.19
C TRP A 96 9.73 -5.28 18.66
N THR A 97 10.72 -5.44 17.78
CA THR A 97 12.07 -4.91 17.96
C THR A 97 12.04 -3.39 17.94
N ILE A 98 13.13 -2.73 18.36
CA ILE A 98 13.32 -1.30 18.09
C ILE A 98 13.41 -1.04 16.58
N ALA A 99 13.12 0.19 16.17
CA ALA A 99 13.26 0.62 14.79
C ALA A 99 14.74 0.64 14.36
N GLU A 100 15.04 0.03 13.23
CA GLU A 100 16.37 0.05 12.60
C GLU A 100 16.30 0.60 11.17
N THR A 101 17.42 1.09 10.64
CA THR A 101 17.52 1.47 9.22
C THR A 101 17.65 0.20 8.39
N SER A 102 16.80 0.08 7.37
CA SER A 102 16.83 -1.02 6.40
C SER A 102 17.95 -0.80 5.37
N LEU A 103 18.41 -1.89 4.75
CA LEU A 103 19.39 -1.87 3.65
C LEU A 103 18.74 -1.59 2.28
N TYR A 104 17.43 -1.36 2.26
CA TYR A 104 16.64 -1.06 1.07
C TYR A 104 16.27 0.43 1.08
N GLY A 105 16.01 0.99 -0.10
CA GLY A 105 15.58 2.38 -0.21
C GLY A 105 14.08 2.57 0.02
N GLY A 106 13.54 3.70 -0.43
CA GLY A 106 12.21 4.19 -0.07
C GLY A 106 11.02 3.45 -0.70
N MET A 107 9.82 3.94 -0.37
CA MET A 107 8.53 3.52 -0.93
C MET A 107 8.29 1.99 -0.91
N PRO A 108 8.28 1.36 0.28
CA PRO A 108 8.14 -0.08 0.40
C PRO A 108 6.72 -0.54 0.02
N ALA A 109 6.60 -1.68 -0.66
CA ALA A 109 5.33 -2.36 -0.88
C ALA A 109 5.51 -3.88 -0.86
N PHE A 110 4.68 -4.59 -0.10
CA PHE A 110 4.68 -6.05 -0.11
C PHE A 110 3.81 -6.59 -1.25
N SER A 111 4.20 -7.72 -1.84
CA SER A 111 3.25 -8.57 -2.55
C SER A 111 2.13 -9.04 -1.59
N PRO A 112 0.90 -9.29 -2.07
CA PRO A 112 -0.20 -9.69 -1.18
C PRO A 112 0.05 -11.00 -0.42
N ASP A 113 0.88 -11.90 -0.96
CA ASP A 113 1.32 -13.13 -0.30
C ASP A 113 2.50 -12.92 0.68
N GLY A 114 3.17 -11.76 0.60
CA GLY A 114 4.31 -11.41 1.43
C GLY A 114 5.63 -12.08 1.03
N ASP A 115 5.66 -12.74 -0.13
CA ASP A 115 6.86 -13.38 -0.66
C ASP A 115 7.83 -12.39 -1.30
N GLU A 116 7.39 -11.17 -1.62
CA GLU A 116 8.23 -10.13 -2.21
C GLU A 116 8.02 -8.78 -1.52
N LEU A 117 9.10 -8.00 -1.44
CA LEU A 117 9.10 -6.60 -1.03
C LEU A 117 9.67 -5.78 -2.18
N TYR A 118 8.87 -4.84 -2.68
CA TYR A 118 9.20 -3.86 -3.70
C TYR A 118 9.63 -2.54 -3.06
N PHE A 119 10.58 -1.83 -3.68
CA PHE A 119 11.09 -0.55 -3.18
C PHE A 119 11.84 0.21 -4.29
N ILE A 120 12.13 1.49 -4.07
CA ILE A 120 13.13 2.23 -4.87
C ILE A 120 14.51 2.06 -4.24
N SER A 121 15.58 1.95 -5.03
CA SER A 121 16.94 1.91 -4.50
C SER A 121 17.38 3.28 -4.00
N ASP A 122 18.14 3.30 -2.90
CA ASP A 122 18.86 4.47 -2.37
C ASP A 122 20.24 4.67 -3.04
N ASP A 123 20.77 3.61 -3.65
CA ASP A 123 22.03 3.64 -4.41
C ASP A 123 21.87 4.40 -5.75
N ILE A 124 22.60 5.52 -5.89
CA ILE A 124 22.57 6.38 -7.08
C ILE A 124 23.31 5.78 -8.29
N GLU A 125 24.20 4.81 -8.06
CA GLU A 125 24.93 4.10 -9.12
C GLU A 125 24.08 2.98 -9.74
N LYS A 126 22.97 2.63 -9.07
CA LYS A 126 22.02 1.63 -9.56
C LYS A 126 21.06 2.22 -10.59
N GLU A 127 20.50 1.34 -11.41
CA GLU A 127 19.48 1.69 -12.39
C GLU A 127 18.31 2.41 -11.71
N LYS A 128 17.88 3.53 -12.27
CA LYS A 128 16.67 4.22 -11.80
C LYS A 128 15.48 3.28 -11.97
N GLY A 129 14.70 3.11 -10.91
CA GLY A 129 13.43 2.39 -10.98
C GLY A 129 13.14 1.58 -9.73
N LEU A 130 12.30 0.56 -9.90
CA LEU A 130 11.88 -0.33 -8.84
C LEU A 130 12.77 -1.56 -8.75
N TYR A 131 13.01 -1.95 -7.51
CA TYR A 131 13.69 -3.17 -7.10
C TYR A 131 12.74 -4.04 -6.32
N PHE A 132 13.09 -5.32 -6.22
CA PHE A 132 12.44 -6.23 -5.29
C PHE A 132 13.45 -7.16 -4.61
N VAL A 133 13.06 -7.65 -3.44
CA VAL A 133 13.68 -8.80 -2.78
C VAL A 133 12.63 -9.87 -2.55
N ALA A 134 13.02 -11.13 -2.71
CA ALA A 134 12.17 -12.28 -2.45
C ALA A 134 12.47 -12.89 -1.07
N LYS A 135 11.45 -13.33 -0.36
CA LYS A 135 11.56 -13.98 0.94
C LYS A 135 12.29 -15.31 0.79
N LYS A 136 13.26 -15.55 1.67
CA LYS A 136 14.08 -16.77 1.78
C LYS A 136 14.12 -17.22 3.23
N GLY A 137 13.05 -17.89 3.65
CA GLY A 137 12.86 -18.28 5.05
C GLY A 137 12.69 -17.04 5.94
N LYS A 138 13.66 -16.78 6.81
CA LYS A 138 13.69 -15.58 7.69
C LYS A 138 14.47 -14.39 7.09
N ASN A 139 15.11 -14.61 5.95
CA ASN A 139 15.95 -13.62 5.27
C ASN A 139 15.30 -13.19 3.95
N TRP A 140 15.85 -12.15 3.35
CA TRP A 140 15.51 -11.68 2.02
C TRP A 140 16.63 -12.05 1.05
N SER A 141 16.33 -12.19 -0.23
CA SER A 141 17.35 -12.31 -1.28
C SER A 141 18.13 -11.01 -1.44
N GLU A 142 19.19 -11.05 -2.25
CA GLU A 142 19.79 -9.83 -2.80
C GLU A 142 18.75 -9.03 -3.62
N PRO A 143 18.79 -7.69 -3.57
CA PRO A 143 17.96 -6.81 -4.42
C PRO A 143 18.12 -7.09 -5.90
N LYS A 144 17.01 -7.13 -6.64
CA LYS A 144 16.99 -7.24 -8.09
C LYS A 144 16.21 -6.09 -8.72
N SER A 145 16.76 -5.47 -9.76
CA SER A 145 16.05 -4.46 -10.56
C SER A 145 14.92 -5.13 -11.33
N LEU A 146 13.76 -4.47 -11.41
CA LEU A 146 12.70 -4.84 -12.34
C LEU A 146 13.04 -4.49 -13.79
N ASN A 147 14.04 -3.62 -14.01
CA ASN A 147 14.57 -3.27 -15.33
C ASN A 147 13.48 -2.76 -16.30
N ILE A 148 12.41 -2.14 -15.77
CA ILE A 148 11.26 -1.66 -16.56
C ILE A 148 11.67 -0.42 -17.36
N ILE A 149 12.35 0.53 -16.73
CA ILE A 149 12.80 1.77 -17.40
C ILE A 149 13.80 1.47 -18.53
N ALA A 150 14.77 0.58 -18.31
CA ALA A 150 15.69 0.21 -19.40
C ALA A 150 15.00 -0.50 -20.58
N ARG A 151 13.95 -1.28 -20.33
CA ARG A 151 13.17 -1.94 -21.40
C ARG A 151 12.19 -0.99 -22.11
N PHE A 152 11.69 0.01 -21.40
CA PHE A 152 10.70 0.99 -21.88
C PHE A 152 11.17 2.43 -21.58
N PRO A 153 12.17 2.92 -22.33
CA PRO A 153 12.85 4.19 -22.05
C PRO A 153 11.98 5.44 -22.24
N GLU A 154 10.76 5.30 -22.77
CA GLU A 154 9.72 6.34 -22.72
C GLU A 154 9.32 6.71 -21.29
N LEU A 155 9.37 5.75 -20.37
CA LEU A 155 9.19 5.95 -18.94
C LEU A 155 10.52 6.39 -18.33
N LYS A 156 10.58 7.62 -17.81
CA LYS A 156 11.83 8.22 -17.28
C LYS A 156 12.01 7.98 -15.79
N TYR A 157 10.91 7.85 -15.06
CA TYR A 157 10.88 7.61 -13.63
C TYR A 157 9.70 6.73 -13.25
N MET A 158 9.89 5.92 -12.21
CA MET A 158 8.83 5.13 -11.59
C MET A 158 9.09 5.02 -10.07
N TYR A 159 8.06 5.20 -9.25
CA TYR A 159 8.15 5.07 -7.79
C TYR A 159 6.77 4.81 -7.17
N GLY A 160 6.75 4.45 -5.89
CA GLY A 160 5.51 4.16 -5.15
C GLY A 160 4.72 2.99 -5.73
N PRO A 161 5.29 1.78 -5.74
CA PRO A 161 4.59 0.61 -6.28
C PRO A 161 3.44 0.17 -5.38
N SER A 162 2.46 -0.46 -6.01
CA SER A 162 1.43 -1.28 -5.37
C SER A 162 1.17 -2.47 -6.30
N VAL A 163 0.95 -3.64 -5.73
CA VAL A 163 0.99 -4.91 -6.46
C VAL A 163 -0.24 -5.76 -6.15
N THR A 164 -0.80 -6.34 -7.21
CA THR A 164 -1.99 -7.18 -7.16
C THR A 164 -1.64 -8.64 -6.87
N SER A 165 -2.64 -9.47 -6.58
CA SER A 165 -2.45 -10.90 -6.31
C SER A 165 -1.89 -11.69 -7.50
N ASN A 166 -2.04 -11.16 -8.73
CA ASN A 166 -1.46 -11.76 -9.94
C ASN A 166 -0.10 -11.17 -10.31
N GLY A 167 0.46 -10.28 -9.48
CA GLY A 167 1.75 -9.66 -9.69
C GLY A 167 1.73 -8.38 -10.54
N THR A 168 0.57 -7.99 -11.12
CA THR A 168 0.44 -6.71 -11.86
C THR A 168 0.82 -5.54 -10.95
N LEU A 169 1.67 -4.65 -11.46
CA LEU A 169 2.13 -3.45 -10.77
C LEU A 169 1.30 -2.23 -11.17
N TYR A 170 0.98 -1.44 -10.16
CA TYR A 170 0.50 -0.07 -10.27
C TYR A 170 1.55 0.84 -9.64
N PHE A 171 1.92 1.91 -10.33
CA PHE A 171 2.98 2.80 -9.82
C PHE A 171 2.80 4.20 -10.38
N PHE A 172 3.40 5.17 -9.71
CA PHE A 172 3.48 6.52 -10.22
C PHE A 172 4.73 6.68 -11.09
N GLY A 173 4.58 7.29 -12.25
CA GLY A 173 5.65 7.36 -13.25
C GLY A 173 5.64 8.65 -14.06
N HIS A 174 6.78 8.95 -14.67
CA HIS A 174 6.98 10.11 -15.55
C HIS A 174 7.27 9.67 -16.97
N ALA A 175 6.60 10.28 -17.94
CA ALA A 175 6.95 10.18 -19.35
C ALA A 175 6.89 11.57 -19.99
N GLU A 176 7.78 11.86 -20.94
CA GLU A 176 7.77 13.16 -21.63
C GLU A 176 6.48 13.35 -22.44
N GLY A 177 5.90 14.56 -22.38
CA GLY A 177 4.73 14.93 -23.18
C GLY A 177 3.37 14.55 -22.58
N LEU A 178 3.31 14.04 -21.35
CA LEU A 178 2.03 13.89 -20.64
C LEU A 178 1.43 15.25 -20.31
N GLU A 179 0.11 15.38 -20.43
CA GLU A 179 -0.63 16.62 -20.14
C GLU A 179 -0.92 16.85 -18.64
N SER A 180 -0.58 15.87 -17.80
CA SER A 180 -0.68 15.97 -16.35
C SER A 180 0.41 16.86 -15.76
N MET A 181 0.20 17.32 -14.53
CA MET A 181 1.18 18.16 -13.82
C MET A 181 2.56 17.48 -13.78
N ASN A 182 3.59 18.23 -14.19
CA ASN A 182 4.99 17.80 -14.23
C ASN A 182 5.25 16.53 -15.06
N ASN A 183 4.35 16.21 -16.00
CA ASN A 183 4.38 15.02 -16.84
C ASN A 183 4.39 13.69 -16.05
N PHE A 184 3.69 13.63 -14.91
CA PHE A 184 3.56 12.41 -14.12
C PHE A 184 2.14 11.85 -14.11
N GLY A 185 2.01 10.53 -14.05
CA GLY A 185 0.72 9.86 -13.92
C GLY A 185 0.83 8.50 -13.25
N ILE A 186 -0.32 7.85 -13.06
CA ILE A 186 -0.42 6.49 -12.56
C ILE A 186 -0.42 5.52 -13.73
N TYR A 187 0.49 4.56 -13.68
CA TYR A 187 0.69 3.52 -14.68
C TYR A 187 0.35 2.15 -14.12
N ARG A 188 0.04 1.23 -15.03
CA ARG A 188 -0.15 -0.19 -14.80
C ARG A 188 0.81 -0.99 -15.67
N SER A 189 1.37 -2.08 -15.16
CA SER A 189 2.20 -3.01 -15.94
C SER A 189 1.89 -4.44 -15.50
N GLU A 190 1.35 -5.23 -16.42
CA GLU A 190 0.99 -6.62 -16.16
C GLU A 190 2.23 -7.50 -16.01
N PHE A 191 2.16 -8.49 -15.14
CA PHE A 191 3.20 -9.50 -15.02
C PHE A 191 2.81 -10.75 -15.81
N ILE A 192 3.45 -10.96 -16.97
CA ILE A 192 3.15 -12.05 -17.89
C ILE A 192 4.43 -12.85 -18.15
N ASN A 193 4.34 -14.18 -18.02
CA ASN A 193 5.45 -15.10 -18.35
C ASN A 193 6.80 -14.76 -17.67
N GLY A 194 6.77 -14.24 -16.44
CA GLY A 194 7.97 -13.91 -15.67
C GLY A 194 8.55 -12.53 -15.95
N ALA A 195 7.85 -11.66 -16.68
CA ALA A 195 8.28 -10.31 -16.96
C ALA A 195 7.12 -9.30 -16.89
N TYR A 196 7.45 -8.06 -16.55
CA TYR A 196 6.51 -6.94 -16.64
C TYR A 196 6.35 -6.47 -18.08
N GLU A 197 5.13 -6.34 -18.56
CA GLU A 197 4.82 -5.82 -19.90
C GLU A 197 5.00 -4.29 -19.98
N LYS A 198 4.86 -3.73 -21.18
CA LYS A 198 4.97 -2.28 -21.40
C LYS A 198 4.01 -1.53 -20.46
N PRO A 199 4.50 -0.54 -19.67
CA PRO A 199 3.64 0.28 -18.83
C PRO A 199 2.56 1.03 -19.62
N GLU A 200 1.33 0.92 -19.15
CA GLU A 200 0.15 1.58 -19.68
C GLU A 200 -0.28 2.71 -18.73
N LEU A 201 -0.47 3.92 -19.27
CA LEU A 201 -1.03 5.03 -18.51
C LEU A 201 -2.51 4.74 -18.24
N LEU A 202 -2.95 4.86 -16.98
CA LEU A 202 -4.36 4.69 -16.63
C LEU A 202 -5.24 5.79 -17.25
N PRO A 203 -6.55 5.53 -17.49
CA PRO A 203 -7.45 6.44 -18.20
C PRO A 203 -7.65 7.78 -17.46
N SER A 204 -8.24 8.76 -18.15
CA SER A 204 -8.45 10.13 -17.63
C SER A 204 -9.34 10.21 -16.38
N SER A 205 -10.20 9.21 -16.13
CA SER A 205 -10.95 9.09 -14.88
C SER A 205 -10.02 9.00 -13.66
N ILE A 206 -8.81 8.46 -13.86
CA ILE A 206 -7.72 8.41 -12.88
C ILE A 206 -6.67 9.49 -13.16
N ASN A 207 -6.11 9.55 -14.37
CA ASN A 207 -5.11 10.53 -14.75
C ASN A 207 -5.75 11.79 -15.34
N ALA A 208 -6.37 12.60 -14.48
CA ALA A 208 -6.85 13.92 -14.87
C ALA A 208 -5.68 14.81 -15.36
N THR A 209 -5.95 15.63 -16.37
CA THR A 209 -5.00 16.53 -17.04
C THR A 209 -5.10 17.95 -16.49
N GLU A 210 -4.52 18.96 -17.17
CA GLU A 210 -4.69 20.38 -16.85
C GLU A 210 -4.10 20.81 -15.50
N GLY A 211 -2.83 20.47 -15.25
CA GLY A 211 -2.17 20.83 -13.99
C GLY A 211 -2.64 20.00 -12.80
N VAL A 212 -3.32 18.88 -13.05
CA VAL A 212 -3.60 17.88 -12.03
C VAL A 212 -2.46 16.88 -11.92
N LEU A 213 -2.06 16.61 -10.68
CA LEU A 213 -1.16 15.54 -10.27
C LEU A 213 -1.99 14.42 -9.65
N ASN A 214 -1.76 13.18 -10.10
CA ASN A 214 -2.38 11.98 -9.55
C ASN A 214 -1.27 11.07 -9.06
N TRP A 215 -1.05 11.02 -7.76
CA TRP A 215 0.15 10.43 -7.17
C TRP A 215 -0.17 9.28 -6.20
N MET A 216 0.81 8.40 -6.04
CA MET A 216 0.84 7.34 -5.01
C MET A 216 -0.36 6.41 -5.04
N PRO A 217 -0.39 5.49 -6.03
CA PRO A 217 -1.46 4.50 -6.12
C PRO A 217 -1.34 3.44 -5.02
N PHE A 218 -2.49 3.01 -4.52
CA PHE A 218 -2.68 1.73 -3.85
C PHE A 218 -3.79 0.97 -4.59
N ILE A 219 -3.43 -0.17 -5.17
CA ILE A 219 -4.36 -1.05 -5.86
C ILE A 219 -4.81 -2.15 -4.91
N ALA A 220 -6.13 -2.43 -4.87
CA ALA A 220 -6.64 -3.60 -4.18
C ALA A 220 -6.03 -4.88 -4.78
N PRO A 221 -5.72 -5.93 -4.00
CA PRO A 221 -5.10 -7.15 -4.53
C PRO A 221 -5.89 -7.83 -5.66
N ASP A 222 -7.21 -7.64 -5.70
CA ASP A 222 -8.12 -8.15 -6.73
C ASP A 222 -8.44 -7.13 -7.84
N GLU A 223 -7.74 -6.00 -7.87
CA GLU A 223 -7.98 -4.84 -8.75
C GLU A 223 -9.40 -4.23 -8.63
N SER A 224 -10.16 -4.51 -7.57
CA SER A 224 -11.54 -4.03 -7.44
C SER A 224 -11.67 -2.52 -7.19
N TYR A 225 -10.65 -1.89 -6.61
CA TYR A 225 -10.56 -0.44 -6.45
C TYR A 225 -9.10 0.03 -6.43
N LEU A 226 -8.90 1.30 -6.77
CA LEU A 226 -7.64 2.02 -6.72
C LEU A 226 -7.82 3.24 -5.83
N LEU A 227 -7.01 3.33 -4.80
CA LEU A 227 -6.82 4.54 -4.01
C LEU A 227 -5.64 5.31 -4.54
N PHE A 228 -5.72 6.63 -4.53
CA PHE A 228 -4.60 7.50 -4.89
C PHE A 228 -4.87 8.90 -4.34
N SER A 229 -3.85 9.74 -4.38
CA SER A 229 -4.00 11.13 -3.95
C SER A 229 -4.01 12.06 -5.17
N SER A 230 -4.69 13.19 -5.10
CA SER A 230 -4.83 14.09 -6.24
C SER A 230 -5.15 15.51 -5.80
N ASN A 231 -4.73 16.49 -6.60
CA ASN A 231 -5.07 17.90 -6.41
C ASN A 231 -6.28 18.39 -7.23
N ARG A 232 -7.06 17.45 -7.79
CA ARG A 232 -8.11 17.72 -8.79
C ARG A 232 -9.26 18.63 -8.35
N LEU A 233 -9.51 18.82 -7.05
CA LEU A 233 -10.65 19.62 -6.58
C LEU A 233 -10.28 21.02 -6.08
N ASN A 234 -9.13 21.18 -5.41
CA ASN A 234 -8.87 22.37 -4.58
C ASN A 234 -7.38 22.76 -4.55
N ASN A 235 -6.54 22.26 -5.47
CA ASN A 235 -5.08 22.42 -5.47
C ASN A 235 -4.35 21.90 -4.21
N GLN A 236 -5.09 21.38 -3.22
CA GLN A 236 -4.62 20.63 -2.09
C GLN A 236 -4.69 19.14 -2.43
N GLN A 237 -3.81 18.33 -1.84
CA GLN A 237 -3.81 16.92 -2.15
C GLN A 237 -4.80 16.20 -1.23
N ASP A 238 -5.81 15.63 -1.84
CA ASP A 238 -6.84 14.84 -1.19
C ASP A 238 -6.72 13.38 -1.62
N LEU A 239 -7.28 12.46 -0.83
CA LEU A 239 -7.43 11.07 -1.20
C LEU A 239 -8.66 10.87 -2.08
N PHE A 240 -8.50 10.07 -3.13
CA PHE A 240 -9.56 9.63 -4.03
C PHE A 240 -9.58 8.11 -4.15
N ILE A 241 -10.76 7.57 -4.46
CA ILE A 241 -10.98 6.18 -4.81
C ILE A 241 -11.65 6.07 -6.17
N SER A 242 -11.23 5.11 -6.98
CA SER A 242 -11.94 4.70 -8.20
C SER A 242 -12.20 3.20 -8.13
N TYR A 243 -13.38 2.76 -8.56
CA TYR A 243 -13.76 1.34 -8.58
C TYR A 243 -13.63 0.78 -9.98
N ARG A 244 -13.22 -0.48 -10.07
CA ARG A 244 -13.19 -1.19 -11.34
C ARG A 244 -14.55 -1.81 -11.62
N LEU A 245 -15.10 -1.47 -12.78
CA LEU A 245 -16.38 -1.95 -13.29
C LEU A 245 -16.23 -3.34 -13.92
N SER A 246 -17.35 -4.03 -14.13
CA SER A 246 -17.38 -5.40 -14.68
C SER A 246 -16.86 -5.50 -16.12
N ASP A 247 -16.86 -4.39 -16.87
CA ASP A 247 -16.29 -4.29 -18.21
C ASP A 247 -14.79 -3.94 -18.20
N GLY A 248 -14.19 -3.81 -17.01
CA GLY A 248 -12.79 -3.48 -16.80
C GLY A 248 -12.49 -1.98 -16.76
N ALA A 249 -13.47 -1.10 -17.00
CA ALA A 249 -13.31 0.35 -16.90
C ALA A 249 -13.19 0.80 -15.44
N TRP A 250 -12.59 1.98 -15.24
CA TRP A 250 -12.50 2.64 -13.94
C TRP A 250 -13.57 3.71 -13.82
N THR A 251 -14.28 3.78 -12.68
CA THR A 251 -15.20 4.89 -12.39
C THR A 251 -14.46 6.22 -12.36
N GLU A 252 -15.19 7.33 -12.50
CA GLU A 252 -14.66 8.63 -12.09
C GLU A 252 -14.17 8.57 -10.64
N ALA A 253 -13.06 9.24 -10.36
CA ALA A 253 -12.50 9.20 -9.02
C ALA A 253 -13.36 9.99 -8.04
N TYR A 254 -13.65 9.36 -6.91
CA TYR A 254 -14.51 9.84 -5.86
C TYR A 254 -13.67 10.32 -4.69
N ASN A 255 -13.95 11.53 -4.18
CA ASN A 255 -13.24 12.08 -3.02
C ASN A 255 -13.65 11.30 -1.75
N LEU A 256 -12.69 10.97 -0.87
CA LEU A 256 -12.96 10.20 0.35
C LEU A 256 -13.77 10.95 1.44
N GLY A 257 -14.19 12.18 1.17
CA GLY A 257 -15.06 12.98 2.03
C GLY A 257 -14.33 13.66 3.19
N GLU A 258 -15.03 14.57 3.87
CA GLU A 258 -14.45 15.50 4.84
C GLU A 258 -13.93 14.84 6.14
N THR A 259 -14.33 13.60 6.41
CA THR A 259 -13.78 12.82 7.53
C THR A 259 -12.31 12.45 7.29
N ILE A 260 -11.98 12.15 6.03
CA ILE A 260 -10.65 11.73 5.61
C ILE A 260 -9.86 12.91 5.07
N ASN A 261 -10.45 13.65 4.13
CA ASN A 261 -9.82 14.79 3.48
C ASN A 261 -10.13 16.05 4.29
N THR A 262 -9.10 16.70 4.81
CA THR A 262 -9.26 17.89 5.65
C THR A 262 -8.83 19.14 4.92
N SER A 263 -8.74 20.27 5.60
CA SER A 263 -8.10 21.46 5.04
C SER A 263 -6.56 21.33 4.93
N ARG A 264 -6.02 20.13 5.11
CA ARG A 264 -4.60 19.80 5.08
C ARG A 264 -4.37 18.83 3.93
N GLY A 265 -3.13 18.67 3.47
CA GLY A 265 -2.88 17.67 2.42
C GLY A 265 -2.86 16.26 3.01
N GLU A 266 -3.62 15.35 2.41
CA GLU A 266 -3.58 13.90 2.65
C GLU A 266 -2.96 13.14 1.48
N ARG A 267 -2.06 12.19 1.78
CA ARG A 267 -1.20 11.53 0.80
C ARG A 267 -0.94 10.06 1.10
N PHE A 268 -0.36 9.33 0.15
CA PHE A 268 0.13 7.94 0.33
C PHE A 268 -0.91 6.98 0.95
N PRO A 269 -2.10 6.83 0.35
CA PRO A 269 -3.09 5.89 0.87
C PRO A 269 -2.56 4.45 0.77
N ALA A 270 -2.83 3.63 1.76
CA ALA A 270 -2.60 2.20 1.72
C ALA A 270 -3.46 1.46 2.74
N LEU A 271 -3.79 0.20 2.50
CA LEU A 271 -4.49 -0.61 3.50
C LEU A 271 -3.55 -1.47 4.34
N SER A 272 -4.02 -1.81 5.54
CA SER A 272 -3.52 -2.96 6.28
C SER A 272 -3.65 -4.24 5.46
N PRO A 273 -2.81 -5.26 5.70
CA PRO A 273 -2.85 -6.50 4.91
C PRO A 273 -4.18 -7.27 4.99
N ASP A 274 -4.96 -7.07 6.05
CA ASP A 274 -6.30 -7.63 6.21
C ASP A 274 -7.43 -6.74 5.66
N GLY A 275 -7.08 -5.60 5.05
CA GLY A 275 -8.01 -4.65 4.44
C GLY A 275 -8.87 -3.85 5.43
N LYS A 276 -8.64 -3.96 6.74
CA LYS A 276 -9.52 -3.36 7.76
C LYS A 276 -9.22 -1.91 8.10
N TYR A 277 -8.00 -1.46 7.85
CA TYR A 277 -7.55 -0.11 8.21
C TYR A 277 -6.90 0.57 7.02
N LEU A 278 -7.27 1.83 6.81
CA LEU A 278 -6.65 2.73 5.85
C LEU A 278 -5.57 3.54 6.56
N PHE A 279 -4.36 3.49 6.04
CA PHE A 279 -3.24 4.38 6.36
C PHE A 279 -3.11 5.46 5.29
N PHE A 280 -2.69 6.65 5.70
CA PHE A 280 -2.34 7.77 4.83
C PHE A 280 -1.48 8.76 5.61
N THR A 281 -0.75 9.65 4.96
CA THR A 281 -0.08 10.76 5.65
C THR A 281 -0.95 12.00 5.62
N ARG A 282 -0.83 12.84 6.65
CA ARG A 282 -1.48 14.15 6.72
C ARG A 282 -0.47 15.20 7.13
N TRP A 283 -0.45 16.34 6.43
CA TRP A 283 0.36 17.48 6.85
C TRP A 283 -0.04 17.95 8.24
N VAL A 284 0.90 18.05 9.17
CA VAL A 284 0.63 18.51 10.55
C VAL A 284 1.18 19.92 10.84
N GLY A 285 1.88 20.51 9.87
CA GLY A 285 2.45 21.87 9.94
C GLY A 285 3.95 21.83 10.24
N ARG A 286 4.63 23.00 10.27
CA ARG A 286 6.10 23.11 10.41
C ARG A 286 6.87 22.22 9.41
N ASP A 287 6.36 22.16 8.20
CA ASP A 287 6.87 21.31 7.13
C ASP A 287 6.84 19.80 7.44
N ASN A 288 6.06 19.35 8.42
CA ASN A 288 5.94 17.94 8.84
C ASN A 288 4.62 17.27 8.39
N GLU A 289 4.66 15.93 8.33
CA GLU A 289 3.56 15.00 8.05
C GLU A 289 3.61 13.82 8.99
N ASP A 290 2.44 13.46 9.54
CA ASP A 290 2.28 12.26 10.36
C ASP A 290 1.54 11.17 9.56
N VAL A 291 1.78 9.92 9.91
CA VAL A 291 0.94 8.81 9.44
C VAL A 291 -0.35 8.81 10.25
N MET A 292 -1.47 8.88 9.55
CA MET A 292 -2.82 8.70 10.06
C MET A 292 -3.31 7.28 9.76
N TRP A 293 -4.22 6.78 10.58
CA TRP A 293 -4.97 5.56 10.30
C TRP A 293 -6.41 5.62 10.78
N VAL A 294 -7.28 4.89 10.10
CA VAL A 294 -8.74 4.87 10.31
C VAL A 294 -9.31 3.52 9.89
N SER A 295 -10.53 3.17 10.30
CA SER A 295 -11.25 2.04 9.73
C SER A 295 -11.45 2.22 8.21
N ALA A 296 -11.20 1.16 7.45
CA ALA A 296 -11.36 1.16 6.00
C ALA A 296 -12.83 1.06 5.53
N LYS A 297 -13.82 1.02 6.44
CA LYS A 297 -15.25 0.96 6.10
C LYS A 297 -15.71 2.04 5.12
N VAL A 298 -15.08 3.21 5.16
CA VAL A 298 -15.34 4.31 4.23
C VAL A 298 -15.27 3.87 2.75
N ILE A 299 -14.42 2.88 2.43
CA ILE A 299 -14.29 2.32 1.08
C ILE A 299 -15.56 1.57 0.67
N ASP A 300 -16.18 0.80 1.57
CA ASP A 300 -17.40 0.06 1.26
C ASP A 300 -18.62 1.00 1.24
N GLU A 301 -18.65 2.00 2.11
CA GLU A 301 -19.70 3.02 2.16
C GLU A 301 -19.73 3.84 0.85
N ILE A 302 -18.57 4.31 0.39
CA ILE A 302 -18.46 5.02 -0.89
C ILE A 302 -18.80 4.10 -2.07
N LYS A 303 -18.46 2.81 -2.00
CA LYS A 303 -18.77 1.86 -3.08
C LYS A 303 -20.27 1.78 -3.35
N GLU A 304 -21.08 1.71 -2.30
CA GLU A 304 -22.54 1.71 -2.44
C GLU A 304 -23.05 3.02 -3.03
N GLU A 305 -22.46 4.17 -2.68
CA GLU A 305 -22.82 5.46 -3.23
C GLU A 305 -22.50 5.58 -4.73
N VAL A 306 -21.27 5.17 -5.11
CA VAL A 306 -20.77 5.28 -6.49
C VAL A 306 -21.48 4.28 -7.42
N LEU A 307 -21.69 3.05 -6.98
CA LEU A 307 -22.24 1.99 -7.83
C LEU A 307 -23.77 1.90 -7.78
N ASN A 308 -24.44 2.45 -6.75
CA ASN A 308 -25.89 2.42 -6.59
C ASN A 308 -26.51 3.81 -6.30
N PRO A 309 -26.29 4.85 -7.14
CA PRO A 309 -26.70 6.22 -6.85
C PRO A 309 -28.23 6.41 -6.68
N ALA A 310 -29.03 5.50 -7.23
CA ALA A 310 -30.49 5.54 -7.09
C ALA A 310 -31.00 5.23 -5.66
N LYS A 311 -30.20 4.56 -4.81
CA LYS A 311 -30.59 4.25 -3.42
C LYS A 311 -30.54 5.48 -2.49
N MET A 312 -29.81 6.53 -2.86
CA MET A 312 -29.58 7.72 -2.02
C MET A 312 -30.60 8.85 -2.24
N ARG A 313 -31.53 8.72 -3.19
CA ARG A 313 -32.60 9.72 -3.44
C ARG A 313 -33.84 9.53 -2.55
N LYS A 314 -33.70 8.93 -1.36
CA LYS A 314 -34.80 8.72 -0.42
C LYS A 314 -34.52 9.35 0.93
#